data_AF-A0A099YCY7-F1
#
_entry.id   AF-A0A099YCY7-F1
#
_cell.length_a   1.000
_cell.length_b   1.000
_cell.length_c   1.000
_cell.angle_alpha   90.00
_cell.angle_beta   90.00
_cell.angle_gamma   90.00
#
_symmetry.space_group_name_H-M   'P 1'
#
loop_
_entity.id
_entity.type
_entity.pdbx_description
1 polymer ?
#
loop_
_entity_poly.entity_id
_entity_poly.type
_entity_poly.pdbx_seq_one_letter_code
_entity_poly.pdbx_strand_id
1 'polypeptide(L)' 'MQNAIEDLDNNEREMLIQLHWTIDQYENADYYRLGEVMSAKARDERAVDPLQFVKGRRADNG' A
#
# COMPACT_ATOMS: atom_id res chain seq x y z
N MET A 1 27.06 -6.36 15.71
CA MET A 1 25.61 -6.31 16.07
C MET A 1 25.13 -4.88 16.31
N GLN A 2 25.98 -3.97 16.83
CA GLN A 2 25.62 -2.56 17.04
C GLN A 2 25.12 -1.85 15.76
N ASN A 3 25.82 -2.02 14.63
CA ASN A 3 25.42 -1.43 13.35
C ASN A 3 24.03 -1.89 12.87
N ALA A 4 23.66 -3.15 13.12
CA ALA A 4 22.37 -3.68 12.65
C ALA A 4 21.19 -3.11 13.46
N ILE A 5 21.42 -2.74 14.72
CA ILE A 5 20.41 -2.06 15.54
C ILE A 5 20.28 -0.61 15.09
N GLU A 6 21.42 0.07 14.87
CA GLU A 6 21.41 1.44 14.35
C GLU A 6 20.74 1.55 12.97
N ASP A 7 20.91 0.55 12.10
CA ASP A 7 20.22 0.49 10.81
C ASP A 7 18.70 0.31 10.98
N LEU A 8 18.27 -0.44 11.99
CA LEU A 8 16.86 -0.65 12.29
C LEU A 8 16.22 0.64 12.83
N ASP A 9 16.89 1.31 13.77
CA ASP A 9 16.45 2.61 14.31
C ASP A 9 16.37 3.69 13.22
N ASN A 10 17.32 3.69 12.27
CA ASN A 10 17.28 4.61 11.13
C ASN A 10 16.06 4.34 10.23
N ASN A 11 15.77 3.08 9.92
CA ASN A 11 14.59 2.73 9.11
C ASN A 11 13.29 3.13 9.80
N GLU A 12 13.19 2.93 11.11
CA GLU A 12 12.05 3.35 11.92
C GLU A 12 11.87 4.88 11.88
N ARG A 13 12.95 5.64 12.07
CA ARG A 13 12.90 7.11 11.96
C ARG A 13 12.37 7.57 10.60
N GLU A 14 12.86 6.99 9.50
CA GLU A 14 12.42 7.37 8.15
C GLU A 14 10.93 7.03 7.92
N MET A 15 10.46 5.89 8.45
CA MET A 15 9.04 5.50 8.38
C MET A 15 8.14 6.47 9.14
N LEU A 16 8.52 6.87 10.36
CA LEU A 16 7.79 7.85 11.15
C LEU A 16 7.65 9.19 10.43
N ILE A 17 8.73 9.64 9.78
CA ILE A 17 8.73 10.88 8.98
C ILE A 17 7.81 10.75 7.76
N GLN A 18 7.96 9.68 6.97
CA GLN A 18 7.21 9.49 5.73
C GLN A 18 5.70 9.35 5.94
N LEU A 19 5.31 8.63 7.00
CA LEU A 19 3.90 8.42 7.33
C LEU A 19 3.33 9.56 8.20
N HIS A 20 4.18 10.48 8.66
CA HIS A 20 3.84 11.51 9.65
C HIS A 20 3.21 10.91 10.92
N TRP A 21 3.77 9.80 11.39
CA TRP A 21 3.28 9.07 12.56
C TRP A 21 4.08 9.42 13.81
N THR A 22 3.40 9.39 14.95
CA THR A 22 4.05 9.32 16.25
C THR A 22 4.62 7.92 16.49
N ILE A 23 5.56 7.78 17.42
CA ILE A 23 6.13 6.49 17.81
C ILE A 23 5.02 5.51 18.22
N ASP A 24 4.10 5.95 19.09
CA ASP A 24 2.97 5.13 19.53
C ASP A 24 2.12 4.60 18.36
N GLN A 25 1.93 5.39 17.31
CA GLN A 25 1.17 4.96 16.13
C GLN A 25 1.91 3.89 15.33
N TYR A 26 3.24 4.02 15.22
CA TYR A 26 4.07 3.01 14.56
C TYR A 26 4.07 1.71 15.36
N GLU A 27 4.47 1.74 16.63
CA GLU A 27 4.61 0.54 17.46
C GLU A 27 3.31 -0.28 17.61
N ASN A 28 2.15 0.39 17.57
CA ASN A 28 0.84 -0.25 17.69
C ASN A 28 0.14 -0.49 16.34
N ALA A 29 0.82 -0.25 15.21
CA ALA A 29 0.22 -0.43 13.89
C ALA A 29 -0.01 -1.92 13.56
N ASP A 30 -1.10 -2.20 12.86
CA ASP A 30 -1.26 -3.46 12.13
C ASP A 30 -0.41 -3.40 10.85
N TYR A 31 0.86 -3.82 10.97
CA TYR A 31 1.80 -3.79 9.86
C TYR A 31 1.40 -4.68 8.68
N TYR A 32 0.61 -5.74 8.92
CA TYR A 32 0.08 -6.57 7.85
C TYR A 32 -0.92 -5.77 7.02
N ARG A 33 -1.89 -5.12 7.68
CA ARG A 33 -2.88 -4.28 7.00
C ARG A 33 -2.25 -3.04 6.36
N LEU A 34 -1.27 -2.43 7.02
CA LEU A 34 -0.51 -1.30 6.49
C LEU A 34 0.15 -1.66 5.16
N GLY A 35 0.81 -2.82 5.09
CA GLY A 35 1.43 -3.32 3.87
C GLY A 35 0.42 -3.51 2.73
N GLU A 36 -0.76 -4.05 3.02
CA GLU A 36 -1.84 -4.19 2.03
C GLU A 36 -2.34 -2.84 1.50
N VAL A 37 -2.51 -1.85 2.38
CA VAL A 37 -2.97 -0.50 2.01
C VAL A 37 -1.91 0.22 1.18
N MET A 38 -0.63 0.15 1.59
CA MET A 38 0.48 0.77 0.86
C MET A 38 0.71 0.13 -0.52
N SER A 39 0.37 -1.14 -0.68
CA SER A 39 0.47 -1.86 -1.95
C SER A 39 -0.78 -1.73 -2.83
N ALA A 40 -1.80 -0.99 -2.38
CA ALA A 40 -3.06 -0.88 -3.11
C ALA A 40 -2.88 -0.10 -4.42
N LYS A 41 -3.28 -0.74 -5.53
CA LYS A 41 -3.20 -0.11 -6.87
C LYS A 41 -4.20 1.02 -7.04
N ALA A 42 -3.78 2.04 -7.80
CA ALA A 42 -4.66 3.11 -8.24
C ALA A 42 -5.82 2.55 -9.08
N ARG A 43 -6.95 3.27 -9.12
CA ARG A 43 -8.21 2.73 -9.69
C ARG A 43 -8.06 2.32 -11.17
N ASP A 44 -7.30 3.10 -11.91
CA ASP A 44 -6.92 2.93 -13.31
C ASP A 44 -5.90 1.80 -13.55
N GLU A 45 -5.10 1.45 -12.54
CA GLU A 45 -4.13 0.35 -12.58
C GLU A 45 -4.70 -1.00 -12.12
N ARG A 46 -5.94 -1.01 -11.60
CA ARG A 46 -6.62 -2.24 -11.19
C ARG A 46 -6.98 -3.04 -12.43
N ALA A 47 -6.80 -4.36 -12.35
CA ALA A 47 -7.23 -5.27 -13.41
C ALA A 47 -8.74 -5.12 -13.64
N VAL A 48 -9.11 -4.65 -14.83
CA VAL A 48 -10.50 -4.67 -15.28
C VAL A 48 -10.80 -6.06 -15.78
N ASP A 49 -11.89 -6.67 -15.29
CA ASP A 49 -12.36 -7.96 -15.79
C ASP A 49 -12.61 -7.86 -17.33
N PRO A 50 -11.88 -8.63 -18.16
CA PRO A 50 -12.04 -8.59 -19.61
C PRO A 50 -13.48 -8.87 -20.06
N LEU A 51 -14.25 -9.64 -19.29
CA LEU A 51 -15.65 -9.94 -19.59
C LEU A 51 -16.55 -8.71 -19.44
N GLN A 52 -16.25 -7.80 -18.50
CA GLN A 52 -16.97 -6.52 -18.38
C GLN A 52 -16.74 -5.65 -19.61
N PHE A 53 -15.51 -5.61 -20.12
CA PHE A 53 -15.16 -4.86 -21.34
C PHE A 53 -15.89 -5.42 -22.59
N VAL A 54 -16.02 -6.74 -22.70
CA VAL A 54 -16.75 -7.38 -23.82
C VAL A 54 -18.26 -7.17 -23.71
N LYS A 55 -18.82 -7.16 -22.50
CA LYS A 55 -20.26 -6.93 -22.28
C LYS A 55 -20.68 -5.51 -22.64
N GLY A 56 -19.85 -4.50 -22.35
CA GLY A 56 -20.09 -3.11 -22.74
C GLY A 56 -20.19 -2.93 -24.26
N ARG A 57 -19.23 -3.48 -25.04
CA ARG A 57 -19.23 -3.36 -26.52
C ARG A 57 -20.37 -4.06 -27.25
N ARG A 58 -21.08 -4.98 -26.58
CA ARG A 58 -22.28 -5.63 -27.14
C ARG A 58 -23.56 -4.82 -26.90
N ALA A 59 -23.59 -3.95 -25.89
CA ALA A 59 -24.74 -3.10 -25.60
C ALA A 59 -24.80 -1.85 -26.50
N ASP A 60 -23.65 -1.38 -27.01
CA ASP A 60 -23.55 -0.18 -27.86
C ASP A 60 -23.80 -0.44 -29.36
N ASN A 61 -24.11 -1.69 -29.74
CA ASN A 61 -24.43 -2.10 -31.12
C ASN A 61 -25.89 -2.58 -31.26
N GLY A 62 -26.79 -2.06 -30.44
CA GLY A 62 -28.25 -2.31 -30.49
C GLY A 62 -29.03 -1.06 -30.85
#